data_AF-A0A5C5XVI3-F1
#
_entry.id   AF-A0A5C5XVI3-F1
#
_cell.length_a   1.000
_cell.length_b   1.000
_cell.length_c   1.000
_cell.angle_alpha   90.00
_cell.angle_beta   90.00
_cell.angle_gamma   90.00
#
_symmetry.space_group_name_H-M   'P 1'
#
loop_
_entity.id
_entity.type
_entity.pdbx_description
1 polymer ?
#
loop_
_entity_poly.entity_id
_entity_poly.type
_entity_poly.pdbx_seq_one_letter_code
_entity_poly.pdbx_strand_id
1 'polypeptide(L)'
;MAGSSIHTYSAQASDALQPRVYLEDLCNEVEKVTDSAVFQELRTHLAAYLYRFDSLPAYFTEEFQIERVTRVPVGMLGLESLIESRELSGYVEPISDETPLSVGRLPPDLYGIQPTPTLEFPAVPTEASHDVSGGEEVFDCELCGGRGQAECVHCRASGIIPCNDCERVGEVLCERCGGTGQVTYSDGQNYSCRDCDGVGTAVCIACGGEGARACTTCGEMGHVHCIRCSGAGRFVRKWRIKVGRRSHLVCRLLQVDEDNLGLEPDRLYDNSDPIYEHACLLEGDNAPLTFDADATQLRELCSTVQSYAQSSLARLRSTLAPSERVVGARVQVKTAYVYQTLLKRGRDRAELVVGGRRLAISPRVLPRGGSMASRGLALIDRMFSSVGLGSSELTSRCHAKLVEGGPIHSLDENSLGSRLQELGLVVTASAAGYVVKTSVKGTEVTSSISVDITIESNGRKCLVARVPLKIIHPDSYADALAINERVMYGGLALSRGDGQHASTLLLIDRRPYESVTAEGYAEVLRGFASDAVRIASEEALT
;
A
#
# COMPACT_ATOMS: atom_id res chain seq x y z
N MET A 1 -29.77 -23.08 -2.07
CA MET A 1 -28.46 -23.12 -2.75
C MET A 1 -27.45 -22.58 -1.75
N ALA A 2 -26.60 -23.42 -1.17
CA ALA A 2 -25.56 -22.97 -0.27
C ALA A 2 -24.52 -22.21 -1.11
N GLY A 3 -24.20 -20.97 -0.74
CA GLY A 3 -23.16 -20.20 -1.43
C GLY A 3 -21.85 -20.98 -1.40
N SER A 4 -21.31 -21.30 -2.57
CA SER A 4 -19.99 -21.89 -2.72
C SER A 4 -18.96 -20.88 -2.27
N SER A 5 -18.55 -20.94 -1.01
CA SER A 5 -17.47 -20.10 -0.50
C SER A 5 -16.17 -20.47 -1.23
N ILE A 6 -15.72 -19.60 -2.12
CA ILE A 6 -14.43 -19.72 -2.81
C ILE A 6 -13.35 -19.41 -1.77
N HIS A 7 -12.56 -20.42 -1.39
CA HIS A 7 -11.46 -20.28 -0.44
C HIS A 7 -10.16 -19.94 -1.19
N THR A 8 -9.54 -18.81 -0.84
CA THR A 8 -8.23 -18.42 -1.36
C THR A 8 -7.13 -19.19 -0.61
N TYR A 9 -6.30 -19.90 -1.35
CA TYR A 9 -5.07 -20.50 -0.87
C TYR A 9 -3.93 -19.50 -1.12
N SER A 10 -2.97 -19.37 -0.18
CA SER A 10 -1.91 -18.33 -0.24
C SER A 10 -0.53 -18.96 -0.50
N ALA A 11 -0.43 -19.88 -1.45
CA ALA A 11 0.87 -20.28 -1.98
C ALA A 11 1.08 -19.64 -3.35
N GLN A 12 2.30 -19.18 -3.60
CA GLN A 12 2.70 -18.77 -4.94
C GLN A 12 2.86 -20.01 -5.81
N ALA A 13 2.26 -19.97 -7.01
CA ALA A 13 2.45 -20.96 -8.05
C ALA A 13 3.91 -20.95 -8.50
N SER A 14 4.48 -22.12 -8.75
CA SER A 14 5.78 -22.19 -9.41
C SER A 14 5.66 -21.79 -10.89
N ASP A 15 6.80 -21.54 -11.52
CA ASP A 15 6.88 -21.34 -12.98
C ASP A 15 6.37 -22.56 -13.78
N ALA A 16 6.26 -23.74 -13.17
CA ALA A 16 5.66 -24.91 -13.80
C ALA A 16 4.13 -24.80 -13.92
N LEU A 17 3.45 -24.24 -12.92
CA LEU A 17 1.99 -24.01 -12.94
C LEU A 17 1.59 -22.70 -13.59
N GLN A 18 2.43 -21.67 -13.57
CA GLN A 18 2.12 -20.41 -14.23
C GLN A 18 3.30 -19.98 -15.11
N PRO A 19 3.64 -20.75 -16.15
CA PRO A 19 4.62 -20.29 -17.11
C PRO A 19 4.09 -19.02 -17.79
N ARG A 20 5.02 -18.19 -18.28
CA ARG A 20 4.67 -16.93 -18.93
C ARG A 20 3.73 -17.20 -20.11
N VAL A 21 2.52 -16.63 -20.03
CA VAL A 21 1.53 -16.69 -21.09
C VAL A 21 1.77 -15.51 -22.03
N TYR A 22 1.94 -15.77 -23.31
CA TYR A 22 2.00 -14.75 -24.34
C TYR A 22 0.62 -14.50 -24.94
N LEU A 23 0.48 -13.37 -25.64
CA LEU A 23 -0.80 -13.01 -26.24
C LEU A 23 -1.24 -14.00 -27.33
N GLU A 24 -0.27 -14.60 -28.03
CA GLU A 24 -0.48 -15.68 -29.02
C GLU A 24 -1.07 -16.94 -28.38
N ASP A 25 -0.75 -17.21 -27.11
CA ASP A 25 -1.25 -18.39 -26.41
C ASP A 25 -2.76 -18.30 -26.15
N LEU A 26 -3.32 -17.09 -26.09
CA LEU A 26 -4.75 -16.90 -25.90
C LEU A 26 -5.58 -17.54 -27.02
N CYS A 27 -5.00 -17.72 -28.21
CA CYS A 27 -5.70 -18.37 -29.32
C CYS A 27 -5.59 -19.91 -29.28
N ASN A 28 -4.82 -20.48 -28.35
CA ASN A 28 -4.64 -21.92 -28.25
C ASN A 28 -5.88 -22.61 -27.67
N GLU A 29 -6.17 -23.81 -28.19
CA GLU A 29 -7.21 -24.68 -27.64
C GLU A 29 -6.83 -25.29 -26.28
N VAL A 30 -7.79 -25.93 -25.63
CA VAL A 30 -7.61 -26.66 -24.38
C VAL A 30 -6.53 -27.73 -24.53
N GLU A 31 -5.46 -27.60 -23.76
CA GLU A 31 -4.32 -28.53 -23.80
C GLU A 31 -4.47 -29.63 -22.74
N LYS A 32 -4.17 -30.87 -23.09
CA LYS A 32 -4.02 -31.96 -22.11
C LYS A 32 -2.63 -31.88 -21.50
N VAL A 33 -2.56 -31.73 -20.18
CA VAL A 33 -1.28 -31.71 -19.48
C VAL A 33 -0.80 -33.15 -19.27
N THR A 34 0.46 -33.42 -19.60
CA THR A 34 1.14 -34.70 -19.34
C THR A 34 2.39 -34.54 -18.48
N ASP A 35 2.73 -33.32 -18.09
CA ASP A 35 3.92 -33.00 -17.29
C ASP A 35 3.75 -33.49 -15.84
N SER A 36 4.64 -34.37 -15.39
CA SER A 36 4.60 -34.93 -14.03
C SER A 36 4.84 -33.88 -12.94
N ALA A 37 5.62 -32.82 -13.21
CA ALA A 37 5.86 -31.74 -12.26
C ALA A 37 4.57 -30.96 -11.98
N VAL A 38 3.82 -30.63 -13.04
CA VAL A 38 2.51 -29.97 -12.92
C VAL A 38 1.52 -30.82 -12.13
N PHE A 39 1.47 -32.13 -12.39
CA PHE A 39 0.61 -33.04 -11.64
C PHE A 39 0.96 -33.08 -10.16
N GLN A 40 2.25 -33.16 -9.83
CA GLN A 40 2.70 -33.22 -8.44
C GLN A 40 2.37 -31.93 -7.68
N GLU A 41 2.58 -30.78 -8.31
CA GLU A 41 2.29 -29.48 -7.70
C GLU A 41 0.77 -29.29 -7.51
N LEU A 42 -0.04 -29.55 -8.54
CA LEU A 42 -1.50 -29.54 -8.42
C LEU A 42 -1.96 -30.48 -7.31
N ARG A 43 -1.38 -31.68 -7.20
CA ARG A 43 -1.74 -32.64 -6.15
C ARG A 43 -1.52 -32.07 -4.75
N THR A 44 -0.37 -31.45 -4.50
CA THR A 44 -0.07 -30.83 -3.20
C THR A 44 -1.07 -29.73 -2.87
N HIS A 45 -1.34 -28.83 -3.82
CA HIS A 45 -2.26 -27.70 -3.60
C HIS A 45 -3.72 -28.13 -3.45
N LEU A 46 -4.17 -29.09 -4.26
CA LEU A 46 -5.52 -29.64 -4.17
C LEU A 46 -5.70 -30.43 -2.87
N ALA A 47 -4.69 -31.17 -2.40
CA ALA A 47 -4.75 -31.84 -1.12
C ALA A 47 -4.90 -30.85 0.04
N ALA A 48 -4.12 -29.76 0.04
CA ALA A 48 -4.23 -28.70 1.04
C ALA A 48 -5.58 -27.98 0.97
N TYR A 49 -6.11 -27.75 -0.22
CA TYR A 49 -7.43 -27.14 -0.41
C TYR A 49 -8.57 -28.03 0.08
N LEU A 50 -8.61 -29.29 -0.36
CA LEU A 50 -9.66 -30.24 0.00
C LEU A 50 -9.68 -30.54 1.50
N TYR A 51 -8.52 -30.42 2.16
CA TYR A 51 -8.42 -30.54 3.62
C TYR A 51 -9.32 -29.55 4.38
N ARG A 52 -9.63 -28.38 3.79
CA ARG A 52 -10.49 -27.35 4.42
C ARG A 52 -11.98 -27.66 4.36
N PHE A 53 -12.41 -28.65 3.58
CA PHE A 53 -13.82 -28.97 3.40
C PHE A 53 -14.26 -30.09 4.34
N ASP A 54 -14.80 -29.71 5.50
CA ASP A 54 -15.41 -30.66 6.45
C ASP A 54 -16.57 -31.47 5.83
N SER A 55 -17.17 -30.95 4.75
CA SER A 55 -18.26 -31.59 4.03
C SER A 55 -17.82 -32.74 3.13
N LEU A 56 -16.53 -32.86 2.81
CA LEU A 56 -16.03 -33.94 1.97
C LEU A 56 -15.80 -35.20 2.80
N PRO A 57 -16.03 -36.39 2.22
CA PRO A 57 -15.67 -37.62 2.91
C PRO A 57 -14.17 -37.64 3.24
N ALA A 58 -13.82 -37.96 4.49
CA ALA A 58 -12.43 -37.99 4.95
C ALA A 58 -11.53 -38.86 4.06
N TYR A 59 -12.08 -39.96 3.53
CA TYR A 59 -11.39 -40.78 2.56
C TYR A 59 -10.99 -39.93 1.33
N PHE A 60 -11.90 -39.17 0.71
CA PHE A 60 -11.60 -38.43 -0.51
C PHE A 60 -10.51 -37.36 -0.30
N THR A 61 -10.47 -36.76 0.89
CA THR A 61 -9.44 -35.78 1.27
C THR A 61 -8.08 -36.41 1.60
N GLU A 62 -8.06 -37.68 2.05
CA GLU A 62 -6.84 -38.36 2.48
C GLU A 62 -6.09 -39.02 1.30
N GLU A 63 -6.79 -39.55 0.30
CA GLU A 63 -6.16 -40.13 -0.89
C GLU A 63 -7.06 -39.92 -2.11
N PHE A 64 -6.59 -39.16 -3.09
CA PHE A 64 -7.23 -39.04 -4.40
C PHE A 64 -6.16 -39.22 -5.48
N GLN A 65 -6.62 -39.58 -6.68
CA GLN A 65 -5.80 -39.61 -7.88
C GLN A 65 -6.27 -38.53 -8.84
N ILE A 66 -5.32 -37.84 -9.46
CA ILE A 66 -5.62 -36.93 -10.57
C ILE A 66 -5.85 -37.79 -11.81
N GLU A 67 -7.10 -37.91 -12.25
CA GLU A 67 -7.49 -38.71 -13.43
C GLU A 67 -7.17 -37.96 -14.74
N ARG A 68 -7.36 -36.64 -14.75
CA ARG A 68 -7.13 -35.81 -15.93
C ARG A 68 -6.85 -34.36 -15.52
N VAL A 69 -5.89 -33.73 -16.20
CA VAL A 69 -5.64 -32.29 -16.13
C VAL A 69 -5.73 -31.71 -17.52
N THR A 70 -6.53 -30.66 -17.69
CA THR A 70 -6.51 -29.82 -18.88
C THR A 70 -6.15 -28.39 -18.52
N ARG A 71 -5.30 -27.76 -19.32
CA ARG A 71 -4.83 -26.39 -19.14
C ARG A 71 -5.43 -25.51 -20.23
N VAL A 72 -5.87 -24.32 -19.83
CA VAL A 72 -6.46 -23.31 -20.71
C VAL A 72 -5.79 -21.97 -20.41
N PRO A 73 -5.16 -21.32 -21.40
CA PRO A 73 -4.72 -19.93 -21.25
C PRO A 73 -5.95 -19.03 -21.20
N VAL A 74 -6.00 -18.11 -20.25
CA VAL A 74 -7.11 -17.15 -20.14
C VAL A 74 -6.59 -15.72 -20.14
N GLY A 75 -7.23 -14.89 -20.96
CA GLY A 75 -7.02 -13.45 -20.98
C GLY A 75 -8.08 -12.74 -20.13
N MET A 76 -7.65 -11.82 -19.29
CA MET A 76 -8.52 -10.95 -18.50
C MET A 76 -8.24 -9.50 -18.85
N LEU A 77 -9.31 -8.78 -19.09
CA LEU A 77 -9.30 -7.35 -19.33
C LEU A 77 -9.70 -6.61 -18.06
N GLY A 78 -8.77 -5.86 -17.49
CA GLY A 78 -9.05 -4.90 -16.43
C GLY A 78 -9.14 -3.50 -17.01
N LEU A 79 -10.25 -2.82 -16.71
CA LEU A 79 -10.39 -1.38 -16.92
C LEU A 79 -10.40 -0.72 -15.55
N GLU A 80 -9.35 0.01 -15.25
CA GLU A 80 -9.27 0.86 -14.08
C GLU A 80 -9.55 2.31 -14.48
N SER A 81 -10.58 2.89 -13.90
CA SER A 81 -11.02 4.26 -14.17
C SER A 81 -10.57 5.17 -13.03
N LEU A 82 -9.88 6.26 -13.36
CA LEU A 82 -9.52 7.31 -12.41
C LEU A 82 -10.69 8.30 -12.32
N ILE A 83 -11.36 8.29 -11.17
CA ILE A 83 -12.48 9.18 -10.88
C ILE A 83 -11.95 10.30 -10.00
N GLU A 84 -12.17 11.53 -10.45
CA GLU A 84 -11.85 12.74 -9.71
C GLU A 84 -13.15 13.40 -9.26
N SER A 85 -13.16 13.97 -8.05
CA SER A 85 -14.24 14.79 -7.53
C SER A 85 -13.67 16.15 -7.16
N ARG A 86 -14.35 17.24 -7.54
CA ARG A 86 -13.92 18.60 -7.22
C ARG A 86 -14.97 19.34 -6.42
N GLU A 87 -14.54 19.99 -5.35
CA GLU A 87 -15.36 20.85 -4.51
C GLU A 87 -14.66 22.19 -4.32
N LEU A 88 -15.37 23.28 -4.56
CA LEU A 88 -14.84 24.63 -4.40
C LEU A 88 -15.35 25.25 -3.10
N SER A 89 -14.45 25.71 -2.24
CA SER A 89 -14.76 26.34 -0.96
C SER A 89 -14.15 27.74 -0.88
N GLY A 90 -14.96 28.72 -0.50
CA GLY A 90 -14.51 30.10 -0.28
C GLY A 90 -14.06 30.31 1.15
N TYR A 91 -12.96 31.03 1.36
CA TYR A 91 -12.51 31.48 2.68
C TYR A 91 -12.12 32.94 2.64
N VAL A 92 -12.11 33.59 3.81
CA VAL A 92 -11.88 35.03 3.94
C VAL A 92 -10.70 35.27 4.86
N GLU A 93 -9.78 36.15 4.45
CA GLU A 93 -8.66 36.58 5.27
C GLU A 93 -8.38 38.09 5.12
N PRO A 94 -7.78 38.74 6.13
CA PRO A 94 -7.34 40.12 6.01
C PRO A 94 -6.30 40.28 4.90
N ILE A 95 -6.40 41.36 4.11
CA ILE A 95 -5.42 41.63 3.06
C ILE A 95 -4.08 42.00 3.68
N SER A 96 -3.01 41.31 3.28
CA SER A 96 -1.63 41.73 3.56
C SER A 96 -1.06 42.49 2.36
N ASP A 97 -0.14 43.43 2.60
CA ASP A 97 0.48 44.25 1.56
C ASP A 97 1.23 43.43 0.48
N GLU A 98 1.50 42.15 0.75
CA GLU A 98 2.19 41.22 -0.13
C GLU A 98 1.25 40.28 -0.92
N THR A 99 -0.07 40.42 -0.84
CA THR A 99 -0.99 39.52 -1.58
C THR A 99 -1.22 39.99 -3.02
N PRO A 100 -0.57 39.39 -4.05
CA PRO A 100 -0.93 39.66 -5.43
C PRO A 100 -2.36 39.17 -5.67
N LEU A 101 -3.27 40.09 -5.98
CA LEU A 101 -4.64 39.77 -6.36
C LEU A 101 -4.68 39.44 -7.84
N SER A 102 -5.05 38.20 -8.15
CA SER A 102 -5.21 37.76 -9.54
C SER A 102 -6.58 38.20 -10.04
N VAL A 103 -6.66 39.30 -10.79
CA VAL A 103 -7.95 39.76 -11.33
C VAL A 103 -8.38 38.83 -12.48
N GLY A 104 -9.17 37.81 -12.16
CA GLY A 104 -9.75 36.88 -13.12
C GLY A 104 -11.10 36.38 -12.62
N ARG A 105 -11.97 35.91 -13.53
CA ARG A 105 -13.15 35.13 -13.12
C ARG A 105 -12.76 33.67 -13.02
N LEU A 106 -13.24 32.98 -12.00
CA LEU A 106 -13.16 31.52 -11.97
C LEU A 106 -13.87 30.95 -13.21
N PRO A 107 -13.32 29.90 -13.84
CA PRO A 107 -14.00 29.22 -14.92
C PRO A 107 -15.33 28.63 -14.41
N PRO A 108 -16.37 28.57 -15.26
CA PRO A 108 -17.67 28.02 -14.87
C PRO A 108 -17.59 26.52 -14.57
N ASP A 109 -16.67 25.80 -15.22
CA ASP A 109 -16.37 24.40 -14.95
C ASP A 109 -15.19 24.28 -13.99
N LEU A 110 -15.40 23.63 -12.84
CA LEU A 110 -14.34 23.36 -11.86
C LEU A 110 -13.21 22.52 -12.45
N TYR A 111 -13.47 21.72 -13.50
CA TYR A 111 -12.46 20.96 -14.22
C TYR A 111 -11.58 21.83 -15.13
N GLY A 112 -12.00 23.06 -15.43
CA GLY A 112 -11.19 24.06 -16.12
C GLY A 112 -10.14 24.75 -15.23
N ILE A 113 -10.23 24.60 -13.92
CA ILE A 113 -9.19 25.02 -12.96
C ILE A 113 -8.05 24.00 -13.09
N GLN A 114 -6.81 24.38 -13.38
CA GLN A 114 -5.72 23.41 -13.56
C GLN A 114 -5.14 22.93 -12.22
N PRO A 115 -5.34 21.66 -11.85
CA PRO A 115 -4.30 20.82 -11.28
C PRO A 115 -3.81 19.90 -12.40
N THR A 116 -2.49 19.82 -12.61
CA THR A 116 -1.90 18.87 -13.56
C THR A 116 -2.36 17.46 -13.14
N PRO A 117 -3.16 16.76 -13.97
CA PRO A 117 -3.59 15.42 -13.60
C PRO A 117 -2.39 14.49 -13.84
N THR A 118 -1.66 14.16 -12.76
CA THR A 118 -0.78 13.00 -12.81
C THR A 118 -1.66 11.78 -12.96
N LEU A 119 -1.35 10.93 -13.94
CA LEU A 119 -2.08 9.71 -14.22
C LEU A 119 -1.70 8.64 -13.18
N GLU A 120 -2.15 8.86 -11.94
CA GLU A 120 -1.95 7.98 -10.81
C GLU A 120 -3.28 7.34 -10.43
N PHE A 121 -3.28 6.01 -10.31
CA PHE A 121 -4.45 5.21 -9.96
C PHE A 121 -4.31 4.74 -8.52
N PRO A 122 -4.85 5.48 -7.53
CA PRO A 122 -4.58 5.20 -6.14
C PRO A 122 -5.40 4.00 -5.65
N ALA A 123 -4.73 3.05 -4.97
CA ALA A 123 -5.38 1.89 -4.37
C ALA A 123 -6.35 2.26 -3.23
N VAL A 124 -6.14 3.43 -2.61
CA VAL A 124 -7.00 3.99 -1.56
C VAL A 124 -7.38 5.42 -1.98
N PRO A 125 -8.62 5.87 -1.77
CA PRO A 125 -9.02 7.23 -2.12
C PRO A 125 -8.10 8.29 -1.49
N THR A 126 -7.72 9.29 -2.28
CA THR A 126 -6.85 10.39 -1.85
C THR A 126 -7.59 11.73 -1.92
N GLU A 127 -7.19 12.67 -1.07
CA GLU A 127 -7.72 14.04 -1.07
C GLU A 127 -6.57 15.04 -1.01
N ALA A 128 -6.65 16.08 -1.85
CA ALA A 128 -5.72 17.20 -1.84
C ALA A 128 -6.51 18.51 -1.86
N SER A 129 -5.89 19.60 -1.37
CA SER A 129 -6.51 20.93 -1.39
C SER A 129 -5.51 21.96 -1.88
N HIS A 130 -5.94 22.80 -2.80
CA HIS A 130 -5.10 23.81 -3.45
C HIS A 130 -5.82 25.15 -3.47
N ASP A 131 -5.09 26.22 -3.18
CA ASP A 131 -5.60 27.57 -3.40
C ASP A 131 -5.70 27.82 -4.91
N VAL A 132 -6.80 28.46 -5.32
CA VAL A 132 -7.09 28.76 -6.71
C VAL A 132 -6.89 30.25 -6.94
N SER A 133 -6.09 30.58 -7.93
CA SER A 133 -5.95 31.96 -8.41
C SER A 133 -7.15 32.34 -9.28
N GLY A 134 -7.67 33.55 -9.10
CA GLY A 134 -8.83 34.04 -9.82
C GLY A 134 -10.13 33.91 -9.01
N GLY A 135 -11.04 34.85 -9.23
CA GLY A 135 -12.31 34.98 -8.52
C GLY A 135 -12.19 35.63 -7.15
N GLU A 136 -11.05 36.21 -6.81
CA GLU A 136 -10.87 36.90 -5.55
C GLU A 136 -11.77 38.13 -5.47
N GLU A 137 -12.46 38.29 -4.34
CA GLU A 137 -13.32 39.44 -4.08
C GLU A 137 -12.76 40.22 -2.89
N VAL A 138 -12.46 41.50 -3.10
CA VAL A 138 -12.04 42.42 -2.04
C VAL A 138 -13.25 43.16 -1.51
N PHE A 139 -13.40 43.20 -0.19
CA PHE A 139 -14.45 43.97 0.46
C PHE A 139 -13.94 44.62 1.75
N ASP A 140 -14.55 45.75 2.09
CA ASP A 140 -14.20 46.49 3.28
C ASP A 140 -14.62 45.74 4.54
N CYS A 141 -13.81 45.86 5.60
CA CYS A 141 -14.19 45.39 6.91
C CYS A 141 -15.36 46.23 7.43
N GLU A 142 -16.53 45.62 7.55
CA GLU A 142 -17.77 46.28 7.99
C GLU A 142 -17.61 46.96 9.36
N LEU A 143 -16.73 46.45 10.22
CA LEU A 143 -16.54 46.97 11.58
C LEU A 143 -15.76 48.29 11.61
N CYS A 144 -14.80 48.48 10.70
CA CYS A 144 -14.02 49.71 10.61
C CYS A 144 -14.29 50.54 9.35
N GLY A 145 -15.20 50.09 8.48
CA GLY A 145 -15.53 50.74 7.21
C GLY A 145 -14.32 50.89 6.30
N GLY A 146 -13.45 49.88 6.21
CA GLY A 146 -12.26 49.93 5.35
C GLY A 146 -11.02 50.58 5.97
N ARG A 147 -11.13 51.27 7.12
CA ARG A 147 -10.05 52.11 7.68
C ARG A 147 -8.91 51.34 8.35
N GLY A 148 -9.11 50.07 8.68
CA GLY A 148 -8.15 49.28 9.47
C GLY A 148 -8.10 49.66 10.96
N GLN A 149 -8.76 50.75 11.35
CA GLN A 149 -8.76 51.27 12.71
C GLN A 149 -10.19 51.41 13.23
N ALA A 150 -10.39 51.08 14.51
CA ALA A 150 -11.63 51.26 15.23
C ALA A 150 -11.46 52.36 16.29
N GLU A 151 -12.52 53.11 16.54
CA GLU A 151 -12.52 54.09 17.64
C GLU A 151 -12.25 53.39 18.96
N CYS A 152 -11.34 53.94 19.76
CA CYS A 152 -11.09 53.41 21.09
C CYS A 152 -12.33 53.61 21.96
N VAL A 153 -12.96 52.52 22.38
CA VAL A 153 -14.19 52.56 23.18
C VAL A 153 -13.99 53.27 24.52
N HIS A 154 -12.76 53.22 25.07
CA HIS A 154 -12.44 53.83 26.37
C HIS A 154 -12.37 55.36 26.33
N CYS A 155 -11.82 55.95 25.26
CA CYS A 155 -11.72 57.40 25.11
C CYS A 155 -12.66 57.99 24.05
N ARG A 156 -13.44 57.16 23.35
CA ARG A 156 -14.38 57.56 22.28
C ARG A 156 -13.71 58.46 21.24
N ALA A 157 -12.60 57.99 20.67
CA ALA A 157 -11.79 58.70 19.68
C ALA A 157 -11.04 59.96 20.18
N SER A 158 -11.18 60.37 21.44
CA SER A 158 -10.51 61.59 21.92
C SER A 158 -9.03 61.43 22.26
N GLY A 159 -8.54 60.19 22.45
CA GLY A 159 -7.17 59.91 22.90
C GLY A 159 -6.95 60.16 24.40
N ILE A 160 -7.89 60.80 25.07
CA ILE A 160 -7.80 61.18 26.48
C ILE A 160 -9.00 60.63 27.27
N ILE A 161 -8.80 60.29 28.54
CA ILE A 161 -9.86 59.90 29.46
C ILE A 161 -9.94 60.90 30.61
N PRO A 162 -11.15 61.23 31.12
CA PRO A 162 -11.27 62.14 32.24
C PRO A 162 -10.57 61.57 33.47
N CYS A 163 -9.86 62.42 34.21
CA CYS A 163 -9.25 62.03 35.47
C CYS A 163 -10.34 61.89 36.53
N ASN A 164 -10.63 60.66 36.95
CA ASN A 164 -11.62 60.39 38.00
C ASN A 164 -11.14 60.87 39.38
N ASP A 165 -9.84 60.85 39.64
CA ASP A 165 -9.27 61.23 40.95
C ASP A 165 -9.43 62.72 41.28
N CYS A 166 -9.61 63.57 40.26
CA CYS A 166 -9.87 65.01 40.43
C CYS A 166 -11.14 65.48 39.74
N GLU A 167 -12.02 64.56 39.35
CA GLU A 167 -13.29 64.87 38.67
C GLU A 167 -13.15 65.86 37.49
N ARG A 168 -12.06 65.74 36.73
CA ARG A 168 -11.70 66.61 35.59
C ARG A 168 -11.23 68.03 35.93
N VAL A 169 -11.06 68.37 37.20
CA VAL A 169 -10.65 69.71 37.63
C VAL A 169 -9.14 69.93 37.45
N GLY A 170 -8.34 68.88 37.58
CA GLY A 170 -6.87 68.97 37.60
C GLY A 170 -6.29 69.21 39.00
N GLU A 171 -7.13 69.56 39.96
CA GLU A 171 -6.76 69.81 41.35
C GLU A 171 -7.55 68.89 42.30
N VAL A 172 -6.93 68.49 43.40
CA VAL A 172 -7.58 67.75 44.50
C VAL A 172 -7.44 68.55 45.79
N LEU A 173 -8.31 68.30 46.77
CA LEU A 173 -8.15 68.90 48.09
C LEU A 173 -6.80 68.48 48.69
N CYS A 174 -6.06 69.44 49.24
CA CYS A 174 -4.80 69.13 49.90
C CYS A 174 -5.08 68.28 51.14
N GLU A 175 -4.67 67.01 51.11
CA GLU A 175 -4.93 66.04 52.20
C GLU A 175 -4.39 66.53 53.55
N ARG A 176 -3.27 67.27 53.54
CA ARG A 176 -2.63 67.78 54.76
C ARG A 176 -3.44 68.87 55.47
N CYS A 177 -4.19 69.69 54.75
CA CYS A 177 -5.00 70.77 55.33
C CYS A 177 -6.52 70.59 55.12
N GLY A 178 -6.95 69.50 54.48
CA GLY A 178 -8.34 69.21 54.19
C GLY A 178 -9.05 70.27 53.35
N GLY A 179 -8.34 71.01 52.48
CA GLY A 179 -8.93 72.08 51.67
C GLY A 179 -8.83 73.49 52.25
N THR A 180 -8.38 73.65 53.50
CA THR A 180 -8.44 74.95 54.20
C THR A 180 -7.28 75.90 53.88
N GLY A 181 -6.21 75.39 53.26
CA GLY A 181 -4.98 76.14 53.04
C GLY A 181 -4.14 76.38 54.30
N GLN A 182 -4.60 75.93 55.47
CA GLN A 182 -3.92 76.15 56.75
C GLN A 182 -3.80 74.85 57.55
N VAL A 183 -2.70 74.67 58.27
CA VAL A 183 -2.52 73.53 59.20
C VAL A 183 -2.33 74.09 60.60
N THR A 184 -3.15 73.62 61.53
CA THR A 184 -3.03 73.97 62.95
C THR A 184 -2.06 73.02 63.63
N TYR A 185 -1.00 73.55 64.25
CA TYR A 185 -0.02 72.76 64.98
C TYR A 185 -0.36 72.72 66.48
N SER A 186 0.40 71.95 67.25
CA SER A 186 0.18 71.74 68.69
C SER A 186 0.31 72.99 69.55
N ASP A 187 0.86 74.09 69.01
CA ASP A 187 0.90 75.41 69.63
C ASP A 187 -0.38 76.23 69.45
N GLY A 188 -1.37 75.68 68.73
CA GLY A 188 -2.65 76.32 68.44
C GLY A 188 -2.60 77.41 67.37
N GLN A 189 -1.46 77.63 66.71
CA GLN A 189 -1.35 78.60 65.62
C GLN A 189 -1.61 77.95 64.25
N ASN A 190 -2.27 78.71 63.36
CA ASN A 190 -2.50 78.31 61.99
C ASN A 190 -1.34 78.80 61.11
N TYR A 191 -0.67 77.87 60.45
CA TYR A 191 0.36 78.18 59.47
C TYR A 191 -0.15 77.88 58.07
N SER A 192 0.30 78.66 57.09
CA SER A 192 0.05 78.36 55.67
C SER A 192 0.55 76.95 55.37
N CYS A 193 -0.32 76.13 54.79
CA CYS A 193 0.01 74.76 54.46
C CYS A 193 1.09 74.75 53.37
N ARG A 194 2.27 74.22 53.69
CA ARG A 194 3.42 74.16 52.77
C ARG A 194 3.22 73.23 51.59
N ASP A 195 2.31 72.27 51.68
CA ASP A 195 2.09 71.28 50.61
C ASP A 195 1.18 71.82 49.50
N CYS A 196 0.48 72.93 49.76
CA CYS A 196 -0.37 73.62 48.79
C CYS A 196 -0.12 75.15 48.76
N ASP A 197 0.99 75.62 49.34
CA ASP A 197 1.35 77.03 49.50
C ASP A 197 0.21 77.96 49.95
N GLY A 198 -0.67 77.46 50.82
CA GLY A 198 -1.81 78.22 51.34
C GLY A 198 -3.07 78.24 50.48
N VAL A 199 -3.08 77.61 49.30
CA VAL A 199 -4.22 77.61 48.36
C VAL A 199 -5.36 76.69 48.84
N GLY A 200 -5.04 75.58 49.49
CA GLY A 200 -6.00 74.57 49.94
C GLY A 200 -6.22 73.43 48.95
N THR A 201 -5.85 73.60 47.69
CA THR A 201 -5.84 72.54 46.67
C THR A 201 -4.41 72.17 46.27
N ALA A 202 -4.20 70.93 45.85
CA ALA A 202 -2.93 70.45 45.31
C ALA A 202 -3.14 69.96 43.88
N VAL A 203 -2.11 70.09 43.05
CA VAL A 203 -2.11 69.54 41.69
C VAL A 203 -2.37 68.03 41.77
N CYS A 204 -3.36 67.56 41.02
CA CYS A 204 -3.67 66.13 40.98
C CYS A 204 -2.50 65.37 40.35
N ILE A 205 -1.71 64.69 41.17
CA ILE A 205 -0.51 63.95 40.77
C ILE A 205 -0.82 62.97 39.64
N ALA A 206 -1.98 62.31 39.73
CA ALA A 206 -2.35 61.25 38.83
C ALA A 206 -2.67 61.74 37.39
N CYS A 207 -2.94 63.03 37.18
CA CYS A 207 -3.05 63.66 35.85
C CYS A 207 -2.10 64.83 35.62
N GLY A 208 -1.16 65.09 36.54
CA GLY A 208 -0.23 66.22 36.45
C GLY A 208 -0.87 67.61 36.41
N GLY A 209 -2.15 67.75 36.80
CA GLY A 209 -2.87 69.03 36.74
C GLY A 209 -3.79 69.23 35.54
N GLU A 210 -3.80 68.32 34.56
CA GLU A 210 -4.52 68.54 33.30
C GLU A 210 -6.03 68.22 33.36
N GLY A 211 -6.49 67.54 34.42
CA GLY A 211 -7.88 67.08 34.54
C GLY A 211 -8.25 65.92 33.60
N ALA A 212 -7.36 65.53 32.71
CA ALA A 212 -7.49 64.37 31.84
C ALA A 212 -6.19 63.57 31.84
N ARG A 213 -6.24 62.31 31.39
CA ARG A 213 -5.07 61.46 31.22
C ARG A 213 -5.05 60.88 29.83
N ALA A 214 -3.84 60.62 29.34
CA ALA A 214 -3.61 59.79 28.17
C ALA A 214 -4.38 58.47 28.27
N CYS A 215 -5.14 58.13 27.23
CA CYS A 215 -5.76 56.82 27.14
C CYS A 215 -4.69 55.76 26.85
N THR A 216 -4.36 54.96 27.86
CA THR A 216 -3.33 53.91 27.75
C THR A 216 -3.71 52.80 26.78
N THR A 217 -5.01 52.54 26.57
CA THR A 217 -5.50 51.52 25.64
C THR A 217 -5.20 51.84 24.18
N CYS A 218 -5.20 53.12 23.79
CA CYS A 218 -4.89 53.54 22.42
C CYS A 218 -3.60 54.34 22.30
N GLY A 219 -2.82 54.48 23.39
CA GLY A 219 -1.62 55.31 23.41
C GLY A 219 -1.87 56.73 22.88
N GLU A 220 -2.93 57.39 23.37
CA GLU A 220 -3.31 58.76 22.98
C GLU A 220 -3.82 58.94 21.53
N MET A 221 -3.74 57.93 20.68
CA MET A 221 -4.14 58.06 19.26
C MET A 221 -5.66 58.21 19.05
N GLY A 222 -6.48 57.88 20.05
CA GLY A 222 -7.94 57.85 19.95
C GLY A 222 -8.49 56.62 19.21
N HIS A 223 -7.65 55.91 18.48
CA HIS A 223 -8.03 54.73 17.71
C HIS A 223 -7.15 53.52 18.07
N VAL A 224 -7.70 52.33 17.90
CA VAL A 224 -6.98 51.06 18.04
C VAL A 224 -7.08 50.29 16.72
N HIS A 225 -6.17 49.34 16.49
CA HIS A 225 -6.30 48.47 15.34
C HIS A 225 -7.63 47.71 15.39
N CYS A 226 -8.30 47.63 14.25
CA CYS A 226 -9.53 46.87 14.14
C CYS A 226 -9.22 45.39 14.36
N ILE A 227 -9.77 44.81 15.43
CA ILE A 227 -9.52 43.41 15.82
C ILE A 227 -10.02 42.43 14.75
N ARG A 228 -11.13 42.77 14.05
CA ARG A 228 -11.72 41.89 13.04
C ARG A 228 -10.79 41.67 11.84
N CYS A 229 -10.14 42.74 11.36
CA CYS A 229 -9.23 42.69 10.21
C CYS A 229 -7.75 42.87 10.58
N SER A 230 -7.41 42.80 11.87
CA SER A 230 -6.05 42.98 12.40
C SER A 230 -5.31 44.20 11.84
N GLY A 231 -6.01 45.31 11.60
CA GLY A 231 -5.42 46.52 11.04
C GLY A 231 -5.49 46.66 9.51
N ALA A 232 -5.77 45.58 8.76
CA ALA A 232 -5.74 45.61 7.28
C ALA A 232 -6.83 46.49 6.64
N GLY A 233 -7.95 46.69 7.33
CA GLY A 233 -9.10 47.46 6.84
C GLY A 233 -9.96 46.73 5.82
N ARG A 234 -9.38 45.82 5.03
CA ARG A 234 -10.06 45.06 3.99
C ARG A 234 -9.83 43.56 4.14
N PHE A 235 -10.77 42.80 3.60
CA PHE A 235 -10.67 41.36 3.47
C PHE A 235 -10.61 40.96 2.00
N VAL A 236 -9.97 39.84 1.74
CA VAL A 236 -10.05 39.14 0.46
C VAL A 236 -10.76 37.81 0.69
N ARG A 237 -11.78 37.54 -0.13
CA ARG A 237 -12.31 36.20 -0.30
C ARG A 237 -11.45 35.46 -1.31
N LYS A 238 -10.84 34.36 -0.88
CA LYS A 238 -10.07 33.43 -1.71
C LYS A 238 -10.83 32.12 -1.87
N TRP A 239 -10.40 31.33 -2.83
CA TRP A 239 -11.01 30.05 -3.14
C TRP A 239 -10.01 28.92 -3.00
N ARG A 240 -10.46 27.80 -2.43
CA ARG A 240 -9.71 26.55 -2.33
C ARG A 240 -10.50 25.44 -2.99
N ILE A 241 -9.83 24.74 -3.89
CA ILE A 241 -10.38 23.55 -4.52
C ILE A 241 -9.91 22.31 -3.77
N LYS A 242 -10.86 21.53 -3.29
CA LYS A 242 -10.63 20.18 -2.76
C LYS A 242 -10.79 19.20 -3.91
N VAL A 243 -9.75 18.39 -4.15
CA VAL A 243 -9.69 17.38 -5.20
C VAL A 243 -9.62 16.01 -4.54
N GLY A 244 -10.67 15.21 -4.71
CA GLY A 244 -10.70 13.82 -4.31
C GLY A 244 -10.42 12.91 -5.50
N ARG A 245 -9.65 11.84 -5.32
CA ARG A 245 -9.37 10.85 -6.37
C ARG A 245 -9.60 9.44 -5.86
N ARG A 246 -10.19 8.60 -6.70
CA ARG A 246 -10.36 7.17 -6.43
C ARG A 246 -10.26 6.36 -7.73
N SER A 247 -9.74 5.15 -7.62
CA SER A 247 -9.79 4.17 -8.70
C SER A 247 -11.08 3.35 -8.66
N HIS A 248 -11.56 2.96 -9.82
CA HIS A 248 -12.61 1.95 -9.99
C HIS A 248 -12.17 0.91 -11.01
N LEU A 249 -11.95 -0.32 -10.56
CA LEU A 249 -11.55 -1.44 -11.41
C LEU A 249 -12.76 -2.30 -11.76
N VAL A 250 -12.89 -2.63 -13.04
CA VAL A 250 -13.80 -3.68 -13.52
C VAL A 250 -13.03 -4.67 -14.37
N CYS A 251 -13.23 -5.96 -14.10
CA CYS A 251 -12.55 -7.05 -14.80
C CYS A 251 -13.54 -7.85 -15.65
N ARG A 252 -13.07 -8.36 -16.80
CA ARG A 252 -13.84 -9.27 -17.67
C ARG A 252 -12.93 -10.30 -18.31
N LEU A 253 -13.43 -11.52 -18.50
CA LEU A 253 -12.75 -12.57 -19.27
C LEU A 253 -12.90 -12.33 -20.78
N LEU A 254 -11.79 -12.45 -21.54
CA LEU A 254 -11.76 -12.12 -22.97
C LEU A 254 -12.27 -13.24 -23.89
N GLN A 255 -12.20 -14.50 -23.48
CA GLN A 255 -12.42 -15.65 -24.38
C GLN A 255 -13.23 -16.80 -23.80
N VAL A 256 -13.43 -16.81 -22.49
CA VAL A 256 -14.13 -17.90 -21.82
C VAL A 256 -15.40 -17.34 -21.22
N ASP A 257 -16.50 -18.07 -21.40
CA ASP A 257 -17.76 -17.77 -20.72
C ASP A 257 -17.51 -17.79 -19.21
N GLU A 258 -17.91 -16.73 -18.50
CA GLU A 258 -17.59 -16.53 -17.09
C GLU A 258 -18.15 -17.69 -16.24
N ASP A 259 -19.34 -18.18 -16.63
CA ASP A 259 -20.01 -19.34 -16.01
C ASP A 259 -19.21 -20.64 -16.23
N ASN A 260 -18.36 -20.70 -17.25
CA ASN A 260 -17.60 -21.89 -17.63
C ASN A 260 -16.25 -22.07 -16.93
N LEU A 261 -15.78 -21.10 -16.14
CA LEU A 261 -14.56 -21.26 -15.35
C LEU A 261 -14.86 -21.54 -13.88
N GLY A 262 -15.98 -21.05 -13.36
CA GLY A 262 -16.31 -21.18 -11.94
C GLY A 262 -15.35 -20.41 -11.01
N LEU A 263 -14.51 -19.52 -11.56
CA LEU A 263 -13.62 -18.62 -10.82
C LEU A 263 -14.14 -17.19 -10.96
N GLU A 264 -14.13 -16.43 -9.86
CA GLU A 264 -14.44 -14.99 -9.89
C GLU A 264 -13.38 -14.23 -10.72
N PRO A 265 -13.76 -13.48 -11.77
CA PRO A 265 -12.82 -12.75 -12.62
C PRO A 265 -11.88 -11.82 -11.85
N ASP A 266 -12.39 -11.09 -10.86
CA ASP A 266 -11.62 -10.15 -10.03
C ASP A 266 -10.48 -10.86 -9.28
N ARG A 267 -10.78 -12.03 -8.69
CA ARG A 267 -9.78 -12.81 -7.97
C ARG A 267 -8.73 -13.38 -8.90
N LEU A 268 -9.13 -13.82 -10.08
CA LEU A 268 -8.17 -14.34 -11.05
C LEU A 268 -7.27 -13.21 -11.56
N TYR A 269 -7.86 -12.03 -11.80
CA TYR A 269 -7.16 -10.83 -12.27
C TYR A 269 -6.06 -10.36 -11.30
N ASP A 270 -6.34 -10.34 -10.00
CA ASP A 270 -5.34 -10.00 -8.97
C ASP A 270 -4.17 -10.99 -8.91
N ASN A 271 -4.39 -12.20 -9.40
CA ASN A 271 -3.43 -13.30 -9.40
C ASN A 271 -2.86 -13.57 -10.79
N SER A 272 -2.90 -12.62 -11.71
CA SER A 272 -2.49 -12.82 -13.10
C SER A 272 -1.39 -11.84 -13.52
N ASP A 273 -0.65 -12.22 -14.55
CA ASP A 273 0.48 -11.42 -15.03
C ASP A 273 0.06 -10.42 -16.08
N PRO A 274 0.45 -9.14 -15.95
CA PRO A 274 0.21 -8.15 -16.99
C PRO A 274 1.08 -8.47 -18.21
N ILE A 275 0.44 -8.58 -19.36
CA ILE A 275 1.12 -8.69 -20.66
C ILE A 275 0.99 -7.41 -21.48
N TYR A 276 0.03 -6.56 -21.14
CA TYR A 276 -0.19 -5.27 -21.76
C TYR A 276 -0.80 -4.29 -20.75
N GLU A 277 -0.33 -3.06 -20.78
CA GLU A 277 -0.87 -1.94 -20.01
C GLU A 277 -0.85 -0.69 -20.89
N HIS A 278 -1.96 0.03 -20.91
CA HIS A 278 -2.08 1.34 -21.54
C HIS A 278 -2.91 2.24 -20.65
N ALA A 279 -2.41 3.44 -20.38
CA ALA A 279 -3.10 4.40 -19.56
C ALA A 279 -3.16 5.74 -20.30
N CYS A 280 -4.31 6.40 -20.26
CA CYS A 280 -4.51 7.69 -20.90
C CYS A 280 -5.40 8.63 -20.07
N LEU A 281 -5.22 9.92 -20.31
CA LEU A 281 -6.12 10.96 -19.80
C LEU A 281 -7.36 11.05 -20.69
N LEU A 282 -8.50 11.36 -20.08
CA LEU A 282 -9.78 11.53 -20.76
C LEU A 282 -10.16 13.01 -20.75
N GLU A 283 -10.11 13.64 -21.93
CA GLU A 283 -10.47 15.05 -22.12
C GLU A 283 -11.99 15.22 -22.22
N GLY A 284 -12.66 15.11 -21.07
CA GLY A 284 -14.08 15.35 -20.97
C GLY A 284 -14.94 14.09 -20.89
N ASP A 285 -16.24 14.29 -20.62
CA ASP A 285 -17.16 13.18 -20.27
C ASP A 285 -17.43 12.22 -21.42
N ASN A 286 -17.18 12.65 -22.65
CA ASN A 286 -17.40 11.85 -23.86
C ASN A 286 -16.11 11.58 -24.64
N ALA A 287 -14.94 11.86 -24.06
CA ALA A 287 -13.68 11.54 -24.71
C ALA A 287 -13.63 10.03 -24.99
N PRO A 288 -13.43 9.61 -26.25
CA PRO A 288 -13.20 8.22 -26.57
C PRO A 288 -11.84 7.81 -26.01
N LEU A 289 -11.75 6.58 -25.54
CA LEU A 289 -10.46 6.02 -25.15
C LEU A 289 -9.66 5.73 -26.43
N THR A 290 -8.57 6.46 -26.63
CA THR A 290 -7.63 6.25 -27.74
C THR A 290 -6.55 5.27 -27.28
N PHE A 291 -6.50 4.13 -27.94
CA PHE A 291 -5.43 3.16 -27.79
C PHE A 291 -4.39 3.43 -28.85
N ASP A 292 -3.11 3.39 -28.48
CA ASP A 292 -2.06 3.34 -29.49
C ASP A 292 -2.07 1.95 -30.13
N ALA A 293 -2.56 1.89 -31.37
CA ALA A 293 -2.82 0.65 -32.10
C ALA A 293 -1.54 -0.02 -32.63
N ASP A 294 -0.36 0.58 -32.39
CA ASP A 294 0.94 0.03 -32.79
C ASP A 294 1.36 -1.22 -31.99
N ALA A 295 0.60 -1.61 -30.96
CA ALA A 295 0.67 -2.95 -30.38
C ALA A 295 0.13 -3.98 -31.40
N THR A 296 0.95 -4.31 -32.39
CA THR A 296 0.71 -5.31 -33.46
C THR A 296 0.11 -6.63 -32.96
N GLN A 297 0.34 -6.98 -31.69
CA GLN A 297 -0.16 -8.16 -30.99
C GLN A 297 -1.66 -8.07 -30.64
N LEU A 298 -2.19 -6.91 -30.25
CA LEU A 298 -3.60 -6.80 -29.80
C LEU A 298 -4.61 -6.64 -30.93
N ARG A 299 -4.19 -6.50 -32.20
CA ARG A 299 -5.10 -6.15 -33.31
C ARG A 299 -6.35 -7.01 -33.42
N GLU A 300 -6.25 -8.30 -33.13
CA GLU A 300 -7.39 -9.23 -33.15
C GLU A 300 -8.37 -9.02 -31.98
N LEU A 301 -7.87 -8.55 -30.83
CA LEU A 301 -8.65 -8.28 -29.62
C LEU A 301 -9.00 -6.79 -29.43
N CYS A 302 -8.40 -5.89 -30.19
CA CYS A 302 -8.53 -4.44 -30.04
C CYS A 302 -9.98 -3.97 -30.07
N SER A 303 -10.78 -4.46 -31.02
CA SER A 303 -12.18 -4.07 -31.15
C SER A 303 -13.01 -4.51 -29.93
N THR A 304 -12.77 -5.72 -29.44
CA THR A 304 -13.42 -6.28 -28.25
C THR A 304 -13.02 -5.50 -26.99
N VAL A 305 -11.72 -5.24 -26.82
CA VAL A 305 -11.18 -4.47 -25.70
C VAL A 305 -11.73 -3.05 -25.70
N GLN A 306 -11.72 -2.39 -26.87
CA GLN A 306 -12.22 -1.03 -27.02
C GLN A 306 -13.73 -0.94 -26.79
N SER A 307 -14.52 -1.86 -27.34
CA SER A 307 -15.97 -1.92 -27.12
C SER A 307 -16.32 -2.16 -25.65
N TYR A 308 -15.60 -3.07 -24.98
CA TYR A 308 -15.78 -3.30 -23.55
C TYR A 308 -15.39 -2.09 -22.71
N ALA A 309 -14.24 -1.47 -22.99
CA ALA A 309 -13.79 -0.30 -22.26
C ALA A 309 -14.79 0.86 -22.41
N GLN A 310 -15.25 1.13 -23.63
CA GLN A 310 -16.23 2.18 -23.91
C GLN A 310 -17.57 1.93 -23.22
N SER A 311 -18.11 0.71 -23.31
CA SER A 311 -19.38 0.37 -22.66
C SER A 311 -19.29 0.42 -21.13
N SER A 312 -18.16 0.02 -20.56
CA SER A 312 -17.92 0.06 -19.12
C SER A 312 -17.75 1.49 -18.61
N LEU A 313 -17.01 2.34 -19.33
CA LEU A 313 -16.91 3.77 -19.03
C LEU A 313 -18.28 4.46 -19.13
N ALA A 314 -19.08 4.15 -20.14
CA ALA A 314 -20.43 4.71 -20.29
C ALA A 314 -21.34 4.34 -19.10
N ARG A 315 -21.31 3.08 -18.66
CA ARG A 315 -22.04 2.63 -17.47
C ARG A 315 -21.54 3.29 -16.19
N LEU A 316 -20.22 3.41 -16.01
CA LEU A 316 -19.66 4.07 -14.85
C LEU A 316 -20.10 5.53 -14.80
N ARG A 317 -19.98 6.26 -15.90
CA ARG A 317 -20.38 7.67 -16.01
C ARG A 317 -21.85 7.90 -15.64
N SER A 318 -22.76 6.97 -15.99
CA SER A 318 -24.17 7.09 -15.60
C SER A 318 -24.44 6.91 -14.10
N THR A 319 -23.46 6.43 -13.33
CA THR A 319 -23.55 6.22 -11.88
C THR A 319 -22.80 7.27 -11.05
N LEU A 320 -22.04 8.17 -11.69
CA LEU A 320 -21.24 9.19 -11.02
C LEU A 320 -22.11 10.33 -10.48
N ALA A 321 -21.69 10.91 -9.36
CA ALA A 321 -22.29 12.14 -8.86
C ALA A 321 -21.99 13.33 -9.79
N PRO A 322 -22.79 14.41 -9.77
CA PRO A 322 -22.54 15.58 -10.63
C PRO A 322 -21.18 16.27 -10.42
N SER A 323 -20.56 16.09 -9.24
CA SER A 323 -19.24 16.61 -8.92
C SER A 323 -18.09 15.68 -9.32
N GLU A 324 -18.40 14.45 -9.73
CA GLU A 324 -17.43 13.41 -10.10
C GLU A 324 -17.26 13.32 -11.61
N ARG A 325 -16.03 13.06 -12.05
CA ARG A 325 -15.69 12.89 -13.46
C ARG A 325 -14.66 11.78 -13.62
N VAL A 326 -14.79 11.00 -14.69
CA VAL A 326 -13.69 10.12 -15.12
C VAL A 326 -12.64 10.95 -15.85
N VAL A 327 -11.47 11.12 -15.26
CA VAL A 327 -10.38 11.97 -15.79
C VAL A 327 -9.27 11.17 -16.45
N GLY A 328 -9.23 9.86 -16.21
CA GLY A 328 -8.26 8.96 -16.81
C GLY A 328 -8.75 7.53 -16.78
N ALA A 329 -8.13 6.69 -17.58
CA ALA A 329 -8.41 5.27 -17.61
C ALA A 329 -7.15 4.49 -17.95
N ARG A 330 -7.00 3.34 -17.28
CA ARG A 330 -5.94 2.37 -17.50
C ARG A 330 -6.57 1.06 -17.90
N VAL A 331 -6.13 0.56 -19.04
CA VAL A 331 -6.50 -0.75 -19.56
C VAL A 331 -5.32 -1.66 -19.38
N GLN A 332 -5.55 -2.80 -18.73
CA GLN A 332 -4.56 -3.82 -18.47
C GLN A 332 -5.09 -5.15 -18.96
N VAL A 333 -4.35 -5.81 -19.85
CA VAL A 333 -4.61 -7.21 -20.21
C VAL A 333 -3.66 -8.05 -19.38
N LYS A 334 -4.25 -8.89 -18.54
CA LYS A 334 -3.54 -9.88 -17.74
C LYS A 334 -3.83 -11.27 -18.24
N THR A 335 -2.90 -12.18 -18.03
CA THR A 335 -3.05 -13.57 -18.43
C THR A 335 -2.66 -14.52 -17.32
N ALA A 336 -3.29 -15.69 -17.33
CA ALA A 336 -2.97 -16.80 -16.45
C ALA A 336 -3.32 -18.11 -17.14
N TYR A 337 -2.75 -19.20 -16.64
CA TYR A 337 -3.23 -20.53 -16.94
C TYR A 337 -4.29 -20.95 -15.94
N VAL A 338 -5.35 -21.57 -16.45
CA VAL A 338 -6.37 -22.24 -15.65
C VAL A 338 -6.33 -23.74 -15.92
N TYR A 339 -6.27 -24.52 -14.85
CA TYR A 339 -6.23 -25.96 -14.85
C TYR A 339 -7.57 -26.52 -14.41
N GLN A 340 -8.24 -27.24 -15.30
CA GLN A 340 -9.38 -28.06 -14.97
C GLN A 340 -8.88 -29.45 -14.60
N THR A 341 -9.04 -29.81 -13.33
CA THR A 341 -8.52 -31.04 -12.76
C THR A 341 -9.68 -31.95 -12.37
N LEU A 342 -9.71 -33.14 -12.96
CA LEU A 342 -10.62 -34.22 -12.59
C LEU A 342 -9.92 -35.14 -11.60
N LEU A 343 -10.46 -35.20 -10.39
CA LEU A 343 -10.01 -36.09 -9.33
C LEU A 343 -10.91 -37.32 -9.26
N LYS A 344 -10.30 -38.47 -8.93
CA LYS A 344 -11.00 -39.73 -8.72
C LYS A 344 -10.52 -40.43 -7.47
N ARG A 345 -11.46 -41.01 -6.72
CA ARG A 345 -11.18 -42.04 -5.72
C ARG A 345 -12.31 -43.05 -5.69
N GLY A 346 -12.02 -44.31 -6.00
CA GLY A 346 -13.04 -45.35 -6.15
C GLY A 346 -14.05 -45.00 -7.24
N ARG A 347 -15.33 -44.85 -6.87
CA ARG A 347 -16.43 -44.44 -7.77
C ARG A 347 -16.69 -42.93 -7.76
N ASP A 348 -16.12 -42.21 -6.80
CA ASP A 348 -16.37 -40.79 -6.62
C ASP A 348 -15.42 -39.98 -7.49
N ARG A 349 -15.96 -38.89 -8.04
CA ARG A 349 -15.22 -37.91 -8.84
C ARG A 349 -15.45 -36.51 -8.30
N ALA A 350 -14.40 -35.70 -8.36
CA ALA A 350 -14.48 -34.26 -8.13
C ALA A 350 -13.88 -33.52 -9.33
N GLU A 351 -14.45 -32.38 -9.69
CA GLU A 351 -13.90 -31.48 -10.70
C GLU A 351 -13.58 -30.15 -10.03
N LEU A 352 -12.32 -29.76 -10.11
CA LEU A 352 -11.77 -28.54 -9.51
C LEU A 352 -11.10 -27.72 -10.59
N VAL A 353 -11.21 -26.40 -10.46
CA VAL A 353 -10.56 -25.44 -11.33
C VAL A 353 -9.52 -24.70 -10.52
N VAL A 354 -8.28 -24.66 -11.00
CA VAL A 354 -7.13 -24.02 -10.34
C VAL A 354 -6.57 -22.97 -11.27
N GLY A 355 -6.43 -21.71 -10.86
CA GLY A 355 -5.92 -20.67 -11.74
C GLY A 355 -5.18 -19.54 -11.05
N GLY A 356 -4.30 -18.87 -11.79
CA GLY A 356 -3.53 -17.73 -11.34
C GLY A 356 -2.34 -18.07 -10.44
N ARG A 357 -1.48 -17.07 -10.22
CA ARG A 357 -0.25 -17.10 -9.41
C ARG A 357 -0.44 -17.43 -7.94
N ARG A 358 -1.63 -17.26 -7.38
CA ARG A 358 -1.94 -17.70 -6.02
C ARG A 358 -2.75 -19.00 -5.98
N LEU A 359 -2.91 -19.66 -7.13
CA LEU A 359 -3.64 -20.92 -7.26
C LEU A 359 -5.04 -20.81 -6.63
N ALA A 360 -5.84 -19.89 -7.14
CA ALA A 360 -7.24 -19.80 -6.75
C ALA A 360 -7.94 -21.11 -7.17
N ILE A 361 -8.50 -21.83 -6.21
CA ILE A 361 -9.17 -23.12 -6.44
C ILE A 361 -10.67 -22.96 -6.24
N SER A 362 -11.44 -23.37 -7.23
CA SER A 362 -12.90 -23.40 -7.18
C SER A 362 -13.45 -24.80 -7.54
N PRO A 363 -14.38 -25.34 -6.74
CA PRO A 363 -14.98 -26.63 -7.02
C PRO A 363 -16.15 -26.48 -8.00
N ARG A 364 -16.11 -27.23 -9.09
CA ARG A 364 -17.26 -27.37 -10.02
C ARG A 364 -18.17 -28.51 -9.63
N VAL A 365 -17.56 -29.64 -9.30
CA VAL A 365 -18.27 -30.85 -8.88
C VAL A 365 -17.55 -31.40 -7.66
N LEU A 366 -18.26 -31.52 -6.54
CA LEU A 366 -17.77 -32.24 -5.37
C LEU A 366 -18.56 -33.53 -5.18
N PRO A 367 -17.91 -34.62 -4.74
CA PRO A 367 -18.63 -35.83 -4.39
C PRO A 367 -19.59 -35.51 -3.25
N ARG A 368 -20.85 -35.95 -3.40
CA ARG A 368 -21.84 -35.80 -2.34
C ARG A 368 -21.37 -36.63 -1.16
N GLY A 369 -21.29 -36.01 0.03
CA GLY A 369 -20.96 -36.71 1.26
C GLY A 369 -21.79 -37.98 1.39
N GLY A 370 -21.12 -39.14 1.37
CA GLY A 370 -21.82 -40.42 1.40
C GLY A 370 -22.70 -40.56 2.65
N SER A 371 -23.80 -41.30 2.52
CA SER A 371 -24.67 -41.68 3.65
C SER A 371 -23.85 -42.29 4.80
N MET A 372 -24.38 -42.29 6.04
CA MET A 372 -23.70 -42.81 7.25
C MET A 372 -22.94 -44.14 7.06
N ALA A 373 -23.38 -45.01 6.14
CA ALA A 373 -22.72 -46.27 5.83
C ALA A 373 -21.28 -46.14 5.31
N SER A 374 -20.92 -45.07 4.57
CA SER A 374 -19.55 -44.87 4.07
C SER A 374 -18.57 -44.41 5.15
N ARG A 375 -19.07 -43.84 6.26
CA ARG A 375 -18.24 -43.50 7.44
C ARG A 375 -17.72 -44.74 8.16
N GLY A 376 -18.45 -45.86 8.10
CA GLY A 376 -18.04 -47.12 8.72
C GLY A 376 -16.89 -47.82 8.00
N LEU A 377 -16.83 -47.73 6.66
CA LEU A 377 -15.77 -48.34 5.85
C LEU A 377 -14.43 -47.59 5.97
N ALA A 378 -14.45 -46.27 6.13
CA ALA A 378 -13.24 -45.48 6.37
C ALA A 378 -12.53 -45.83 7.69
N LEU A 379 -13.27 -46.34 8.69
CA LEU A 379 -12.70 -46.81 9.95
C LEU A 379 -11.93 -48.13 9.79
N ILE A 380 -12.36 -48.96 8.82
CA ILE A 380 -11.74 -50.25 8.51
C ILE A 380 -10.47 -50.03 7.67
N ASP A 381 -10.50 -49.15 6.66
CA ASP A 381 -9.29 -48.79 5.88
C ASP A 381 -8.18 -48.18 6.77
N ARG A 382 -8.54 -47.41 7.81
CA ARG A 382 -7.58 -46.91 8.82
C ARG A 382 -6.87 -48.00 9.63
N MET A 383 -7.47 -49.18 9.77
CA MET A 383 -6.81 -50.31 10.44
C MET A 383 -5.84 -51.07 9.53
N PHE A 384 -6.02 -50.99 8.21
CA PHE A 384 -5.14 -51.68 7.25
C PHE A 384 -3.99 -50.81 6.74
N SER A 385 -4.12 -49.48 6.74
CA SER A 385 -3.04 -48.56 6.34
C SER A 385 -1.90 -48.44 7.37
N SER A 386 -2.09 -48.90 8.61
CA SER A 386 -1.03 -48.92 9.64
C SER A 386 0.04 -50.01 9.43
N VAL A 387 -0.06 -50.84 8.38
CA VAL A 387 0.84 -51.97 8.12
C VAL A 387 1.96 -51.64 7.11
N GLY A 388 2.14 -50.37 6.73
CA GLY A 388 3.41 -49.88 6.16
C GLY A 388 3.88 -50.55 4.85
N LEU A 389 2.97 -51.13 4.07
CA LEU A 389 3.25 -51.74 2.77
C LEU A 389 2.43 -51.03 1.69
N GLY A 390 2.90 -49.85 1.31
CA GLY A 390 2.31 -49.05 0.24
C GLY A 390 3.25 -47.93 -0.16
N SER A 391 4.15 -48.20 -1.10
CA SER A 391 4.88 -47.18 -1.83
C SER A 391 3.92 -46.50 -2.81
N SER A 392 3.29 -45.41 -2.40
CA SER A 392 2.66 -44.49 -3.34
C SER A 392 2.59 -43.11 -2.73
N GLU A 393 3.35 -42.17 -3.29
CA GLU A 393 3.02 -40.77 -3.64
C GLU A 393 1.84 -40.08 -2.91
N LEU A 394 1.63 -40.32 -1.62
CA LEU A 394 0.54 -39.74 -0.86
C LEU A 394 1.10 -38.60 0.00
N THR A 395 0.75 -37.38 -0.38
CA THR A 395 0.99 -36.19 0.42
C THR A 395 0.29 -36.37 1.77
N SER A 396 1.06 -36.62 2.84
CA SER A 396 0.48 -36.91 4.14
C SER A 396 -0.36 -35.72 4.66
N ARG A 397 -1.42 -36.00 5.41
CA ARG A 397 -2.28 -34.98 6.03
C ARG A 397 -1.49 -33.97 6.89
N CYS A 398 -0.38 -34.39 7.47
CA CYS A 398 0.52 -33.50 8.21
C CYS A 398 1.28 -32.54 7.29
N HIS A 399 1.74 -33.02 6.13
CA HIS A 399 2.42 -32.19 5.15
C HIS A 399 1.51 -31.08 4.61
N ALA A 400 0.26 -31.37 4.25
CA ALA A 400 -0.69 -30.37 3.76
C ALA A 400 -0.92 -29.21 4.76
N LYS A 401 -1.07 -29.54 6.06
CA LYS A 401 -1.19 -28.52 7.13
C LYS A 401 0.07 -27.66 7.28
N LEU A 402 1.24 -28.25 7.12
CA LEU A 402 2.51 -27.58 7.26
C LEU A 402 2.84 -26.71 6.03
N VAL A 403 2.35 -27.05 4.84
CA VAL A 403 2.44 -26.14 3.68
C VAL A 403 1.50 -24.94 3.89
N GLU A 404 0.29 -25.17 4.41
CA GLU A 404 -0.70 -24.10 4.66
C GLU A 404 -0.24 -23.07 5.70
N GLY A 405 0.40 -23.52 6.79
CA GLY A 405 0.91 -22.60 7.81
C GLY A 405 2.13 -21.77 7.37
N GLY A 406 2.69 -22.04 6.19
CA GLY A 406 3.97 -21.49 5.72
C GLY A 406 5.28 -22.07 6.32
N PRO A 407 5.34 -23.07 7.22
CA PRO A 407 6.63 -23.60 7.67
C PRO A 407 7.34 -24.51 6.66
N ILE A 408 6.64 -25.04 5.64
CA ILE A 408 7.22 -26.01 4.69
C ILE A 408 6.89 -25.60 3.24
N HIS A 409 7.86 -25.77 2.34
CA HIS A 409 7.71 -25.57 0.90
C HIS A 409 6.89 -26.69 0.25
N SER A 410 6.08 -26.38 -0.77
CA SER A 410 5.16 -27.34 -1.42
C SER A 410 5.86 -28.57 -2.04
N LEU A 411 7.15 -28.45 -2.39
CA LEU A 411 7.94 -29.55 -2.94
C LEU A 411 8.70 -30.39 -1.89
N ASP A 412 8.67 -30.00 -0.61
CA ASP A 412 9.44 -30.63 0.48
C ASP A 412 8.71 -31.80 1.15
N GLU A 413 8.55 -32.90 0.41
CA GLU A 413 7.84 -34.11 0.86
C GLU A 413 8.42 -34.74 2.14
N ASN A 414 9.73 -34.59 2.37
CA ASN A 414 10.42 -35.15 3.53
C ASN A 414 10.43 -34.23 4.75
N SER A 415 9.75 -33.08 4.67
CA SER A 415 9.71 -32.06 5.74
C SER A 415 11.11 -31.62 6.18
N LEU A 416 12.04 -31.52 5.22
CA LEU A 416 13.41 -31.08 5.42
C LEU A 416 13.45 -29.75 6.18
N GLY A 417 12.63 -28.77 5.81
CA GLY A 417 12.59 -27.45 6.45
C GLY A 417 12.34 -27.53 7.96
N SER A 418 11.32 -28.28 8.39
CA SER A 418 11.03 -28.48 9.81
C SER A 418 12.12 -29.24 10.55
N ARG A 419 12.69 -30.28 9.93
CA ARG A 419 13.80 -31.04 10.54
C ARG A 419 15.07 -30.20 10.66
N LEU A 420 15.34 -29.30 9.73
CA LEU A 420 16.44 -28.33 9.83
C LEU A 420 16.22 -27.36 11.00
N GLN A 421 14.98 -26.94 11.26
CA GLN A 421 14.64 -26.13 12.45
C GLN A 421 14.91 -26.88 13.76
N GLU A 422 14.52 -28.16 13.84
CA GLU A 422 14.81 -29.01 15.00
C GLU A 422 16.32 -29.16 15.26
N LEU A 423 17.14 -29.05 14.22
CA LEU A 423 18.61 -29.04 14.29
C LEU A 423 19.21 -27.66 14.61
N GLY A 424 18.38 -26.69 14.99
CA GLY A 424 18.81 -25.37 15.46
C GLY A 424 19.10 -24.35 14.36
N LEU A 425 18.69 -24.61 13.11
CA LEU A 425 18.76 -23.62 12.03
C LEU A 425 17.50 -22.74 12.04
N VAL A 426 17.64 -21.47 11.69
CA VAL A 426 16.47 -20.59 11.51
C VAL A 426 16.01 -20.69 10.07
N VAL A 427 14.94 -21.45 9.83
CA VAL A 427 14.40 -21.70 8.48
C VAL A 427 13.10 -20.94 8.29
N THR A 428 12.98 -20.22 7.17
CA THR A 428 11.76 -19.57 6.72
C THR A 428 11.42 -20.07 5.32
N ALA A 429 10.18 -20.48 5.04
CA ALA A 429 9.81 -20.87 3.68
C ALA A 429 9.87 -19.68 2.72
N SER A 430 10.28 -19.92 1.49
CA SER A 430 10.30 -18.96 0.38
C SER A 430 9.47 -19.48 -0.79
N ALA A 431 9.31 -18.68 -1.85
CA ALA A 431 8.58 -19.08 -3.05
C ALA A 431 9.24 -20.25 -3.83
N ALA A 432 10.56 -20.38 -3.73
CA ALA A 432 11.34 -21.39 -4.44
C ALA A 432 11.86 -22.52 -3.53
N GLY A 433 11.72 -22.40 -2.21
CA GLY A 433 12.21 -23.35 -1.23
C GLY A 433 12.28 -22.75 0.17
N TYR A 434 13.48 -22.46 0.65
CA TYR A 434 13.77 -21.98 2.00
C TYR A 434 14.78 -20.83 2.02
N VAL A 435 14.68 -19.98 3.03
CA VAL A 435 15.78 -19.12 3.49
C VAL A 435 16.25 -19.64 4.84
N VAL A 436 17.50 -20.09 4.89
CA VAL A 436 18.13 -20.65 6.09
C VAL A 436 19.14 -19.66 6.63
N LYS A 437 18.97 -19.25 7.88
CA LYS A 437 19.94 -18.43 8.61
C LYS A 437 20.69 -19.28 9.62
N THR A 438 22.01 -19.15 9.62
CA THR A 438 22.89 -19.82 10.58
C THR A 438 24.04 -18.92 10.99
N SER A 439 24.41 -18.97 12.26
CA SER A 439 25.63 -18.34 12.79
C SER A 439 26.84 -19.21 12.48
N VAL A 440 27.95 -18.59 12.06
CA VAL A 440 29.21 -19.31 11.91
C VAL A 440 29.84 -19.47 13.30
N LYS A 441 30.34 -20.68 13.60
CA LYS A 441 30.90 -20.98 14.92
C LYS A 441 32.09 -20.05 15.21
N GLY A 442 31.98 -19.27 16.29
CA GLY A 442 33.03 -18.34 16.72
C GLY A 442 32.94 -16.93 16.11
N THR A 443 31.87 -16.60 15.38
CA THR A 443 31.61 -15.24 14.90
C THR A 443 30.17 -14.82 15.21
N GLU A 444 29.92 -13.52 15.33
CA GLU A 444 28.56 -12.96 15.39
C GLU A 444 27.92 -12.83 14.00
N VAL A 445 28.63 -13.23 12.95
CA VAL A 445 28.18 -13.11 11.57
C VAL A 445 27.18 -14.22 11.26
N THR A 446 25.95 -13.81 10.97
CA THR A 446 24.91 -14.71 10.45
C THR A 446 24.94 -14.69 8.92
N SER A 447 25.02 -15.87 8.29
CA SER A 447 24.84 -15.99 6.84
C SER A 447 23.40 -16.36 6.52
N SER A 448 22.87 -15.79 5.44
CA SER A 448 21.54 -16.10 4.91
C SER A 448 21.70 -16.89 3.62
N ILE A 449 21.22 -18.14 3.61
CA ILE A 449 21.34 -19.09 2.50
C ILE A 449 19.96 -19.28 1.89
N SER A 450 19.83 -19.02 0.59
CA SER A 450 18.62 -19.38 -0.17
C SER A 450 18.76 -20.81 -0.65
N VAL A 451 17.87 -21.70 -0.22
CA VAL A 451 17.84 -23.11 -0.61
C VAL A 451 16.60 -23.35 -1.47
N ASP A 452 16.78 -23.47 -2.77
CA ASP A 452 15.67 -23.72 -3.70
C ASP A 452 15.45 -25.22 -3.88
N ILE A 453 14.20 -25.65 -4.03
CA ILE A 453 13.83 -27.00 -4.45
C ILE A 453 13.44 -26.91 -5.93
N THR A 454 14.35 -27.30 -6.81
CA THR A 454 14.16 -27.26 -8.26
C THR A 454 13.84 -28.64 -8.81
N ILE A 455 13.08 -28.73 -9.91
CA ILE A 455 12.84 -29.97 -10.64
C ILE A 455 13.70 -29.95 -11.92
N GLU A 456 14.58 -30.93 -12.07
CA GLU A 456 15.42 -31.08 -13.27
C GLU A 456 14.60 -31.57 -14.48
N SER A 457 15.16 -31.45 -15.69
CA SER A 457 14.51 -31.89 -16.93
C SER A 457 14.17 -33.39 -16.97
N ASN A 458 14.79 -34.19 -16.11
CA ASN A 458 14.52 -35.61 -15.92
C ASN A 458 13.44 -35.89 -14.85
N GLY A 459 12.83 -34.85 -14.28
CA GLY A 459 11.84 -34.92 -13.20
C GLY A 459 12.40 -35.10 -11.79
N ARG A 460 13.73 -35.21 -11.61
CA ARG A 460 14.35 -35.35 -10.28
C ARG A 460 14.37 -34.03 -9.53
N LYS A 461 14.10 -34.09 -8.22
CA LYS A 461 14.19 -32.91 -7.36
C LYS A 461 15.63 -32.66 -6.97
N CYS A 462 16.01 -31.38 -6.93
CA CYS A 462 17.35 -30.95 -6.57
C CYS A 462 17.26 -29.79 -5.57
N LEU A 463 18.07 -29.87 -4.52
CA LEU A 463 18.30 -28.76 -3.60
C LEU A 463 19.41 -27.89 -4.16
N VAL A 464 19.16 -26.58 -4.30
CA VAL A 464 20.15 -25.61 -4.76
C VAL A 464 20.30 -24.52 -3.71
N ALA A 465 21.35 -24.65 -2.88
CA ALA A 465 21.72 -23.62 -1.91
C ALA A 465 22.54 -22.53 -2.59
N ARG A 466 22.24 -21.25 -2.31
CA ARG A 466 22.94 -20.08 -2.84
C ARG A 466 23.20 -19.03 -1.76
N VAL A 467 24.40 -18.47 -1.77
CA VAL A 467 24.76 -17.27 -1.00
C VAL A 467 25.37 -16.22 -1.93
N PRO A 468 24.77 -15.03 -2.08
CA PRO A 468 25.41 -13.92 -2.77
C PRO A 468 26.59 -13.41 -1.96
N LEU A 469 27.75 -13.33 -2.62
CA LEU A 469 28.99 -12.87 -2.00
C LEU A 469 29.25 -11.40 -2.33
N LYS A 470 29.55 -11.10 -3.60
CA LYS A 470 29.91 -9.74 -4.05
C LYS A 470 29.65 -9.55 -5.55
N ILE A 471 29.44 -8.32 -5.98
CA ILE A 471 29.49 -7.92 -7.38
C ILE A 471 30.96 -7.81 -7.82
N ILE A 472 31.34 -8.47 -8.91
CA ILE A 472 32.71 -8.46 -9.42
C ILE A 472 32.78 -7.99 -10.88
N HIS A 473 33.88 -7.32 -11.24
CA HIS A 473 34.17 -6.88 -12.61
C HIS A 473 34.61 -8.07 -13.49
N PRO A 474 34.30 -8.10 -14.80
CA PRO A 474 34.75 -9.14 -15.72
C PRO A 474 36.24 -9.49 -15.66
N ASP A 475 37.09 -8.49 -15.44
CA ASP A 475 38.54 -8.69 -15.38
C ASP A 475 38.98 -9.50 -14.14
N SER A 476 38.17 -9.52 -13.08
CA SER A 476 38.45 -10.25 -11.83
C SER A 476 37.83 -11.66 -11.81
N TYR A 477 37.20 -12.12 -12.90
CA TYR A 477 36.52 -13.41 -12.93
C TYR A 477 37.48 -14.58 -12.74
N ALA A 478 38.66 -14.54 -13.36
CA ALA A 478 39.64 -15.61 -13.25
C ALA A 478 40.15 -15.76 -11.80
N ASP A 479 40.46 -14.63 -11.15
CA ASP A 479 40.95 -14.61 -9.77
C ASP A 479 39.86 -15.05 -8.79
N ALA A 480 38.62 -14.58 -8.97
CA ALA A 480 37.48 -14.99 -8.17
C ALA A 480 37.19 -16.49 -8.30
N LEU A 481 37.30 -17.06 -9.51
CA LEU A 481 37.08 -18.49 -9.74
C LEU A 481 38.26 -19.34 -9.25
N ALA A 482 39.48 -18.80 -9.16
CA ALA A 482 40.62 -19.51 -8.56
C ALA A 482 40.41 -19.80 -7.06
N ILE A 483 39.55 -19.01 -6.38
CA ILE A 483 39.14 -19.28 -4.98
C ILE A 483 38.39 -20.62 -4.87
N ASN A 484 37.79 -21.11 -5.95
CA ASN A 484 36.99 -22.33 -5.96
C ASN A 484 37.79 -23.58 -5.53
N GLU A 485 39.10 -23.60 -5.76
CA GLU A 485 39.98 -24.69 -5.32
C GLU A 485 40.06 -24.81 -3.79
N ARG A 486 39.70 -23.74 -3.08
CA ARG A 486 39.75 -23.63 -1.61
C ARG A 486 38.37 -23.72 -0.97
N VAL A 487 37.31 -23.93 -1.74
CA VAL A 487 35.94 -24.07 -1.23
C VAL A 487 35.70 -25.52 -0.81
N MET A 488 35.26 -25.73 0.42
CA MET A 488 34.98 -27.07 0.95
C MET A 488 33.54 -27.50 0.67
N TYR A 489 32.61 -26.54 0.67
CA TYR A 489 31.19 -26.77 0.46
C TYR A 489 30.67 -26.00 -0.75
N GLY A 490 30.21 -26.72 -1.77
CA GLY A 490 29.68 -26.17 -3.01
C GLY A 490 30.75 -25.72 -3.99
N GLY A 491 30.45 -24.70 -4.78
CA GLY A 491 31.37 -24.07 -5.71
C GLY A 491 30.96 -22.65 -6.06
N LEU A 492 31.91 -21.89 -6.59
CA LEU A 492 31.70 -20.51 -7.02
C LEU A 492 31.09 -20.46 -8.43
N ALA A 493 30.12 -19.58 -8.61
CA ALA A 493 29.45 -19.33 -9.88
C ALA A 493 29.21 -17.83 -10.07
N LEU A 494 29.02 -17.41 -11.32
CA LEU A 494 28.67 -16.04 -11.67
C LEU A 494 27.20 -16.00 -12.10
N SER A 495 26.42 -15.15 -11.47
CA SER A 495 25.08 -14.79 -11.94
C SER A 495 25.17 -13.52 -12.76
N ARG A 496 24.63 -13.58 -13.98
CA ARG A 496 24.51 -12.44 -14.88
C ARG A 496 23.41 -11.53 -14.34
N GLY A 497 23.79 -10.31 -13.93
CA GLY A 497 22.81 -9.29 -13.54
C GLY A 497 22.06 -8.73 -14.75
N ASP A 498 20.93 -8.09 -14.49
CA ASP A 498 20.09 -7.45 -15.53
C ASP A 498 20.75 -6.21 -16.18
N GLY A 499 21.90 -5.77 -15.65
CA GLY A 499 22.73 -4.68 -16.19
C GLY A 499 23.94 -5.17 -16.97
N GLN A 500 24.35 -4.44 -18.02
CA GLN A 500 25.26 -4.94 -19.06
C GLN A 500 26.70 -5.30 -18.63
N HIS A 501 27.18 -4.99 -17.41
CA HIS A 501 28.61 -5.19 -17.09
C HIS A 501 28.94 -5.71 -15.67
N ALA A 502 27.96 -6.05 -14.84
CA ALA A 502 28.20 -6.51 -13.47
C ALA A 502 27.61 -7.91 -13.24
N SER A 503 28.44 -8.85 -12.79
CA SER A 503 27.98 -10.18 -12.35
C SER A 503 28.12 -10.32 -10.84
N THR A 504 27.16 -11.01 -10.21
CA THR A 504 27.24 -11.36 -8.79
C THR A 504 27.94 -12.70 -8.65
N LEU A 505 29.01 -12.74 -7.87
CA LEU A 505 29.66 -13.97 -7.44
C LEU A 505 28.77 -14.66 -6.40
N LEU A 506 28.42 -15.90 -6.67
CA LEU A 506 27.59 -16.75 -5.84
C LEU A 506 28.40 -17.94 -5.35
N LEU A 507 28.23 -18.31 -4.08
CA LEU A 507 28.55 -19.64 -3.61
C LEU A 507 27.30 -20.52 -3.81
N ILE A 508 27.43 -21.67 -4.50
CA ILE A 508 26.32 -22.56 -4.86
C ILE A 508 26.62 -24.02 -4.47
N ASP A 509 25.71 -24.70 -3.80
CA ASP A 509 25.74 -26.17 -3.58
C ASP A 509 24.48 -26.78 -4.19
N ARG A 510 24.65 -27.88 -4.94
CA ARG A 510 23.56 -28.56 -5.67
C ARG A 510 23.56 -30.04 -5.33
N ARG A 511 22.42 -30.57 -4.85
CA ARG A 511 22.30 -31.98 -4.44
C ARG A 511 20.96 -32.59 -4.82
N PRO A 512 20.92 -33.87 -5.26
CA PRO A 512 19.65 -34.59 -5.43
C PRO A 512 18.87 -34.62 -4.12
N TYR A 513 17.61 -34.19 -4.15
CA TYR A 513 16.77 -34.04 -2.95
C TYR A 513 16.61 -35.38 -2.22
N GLU A 514 16.51 -36.48 -2.96
CA GLU A 514 16.33 -37.83 -2.41
C GLU A 514 17.61 -38.38 -1.74
N SER A 515 18.77 -37.78 -2.00
CA SER A 515 20.06 -38.21 -1.44
C SER A 515 20.40 -37.53 -0.11
N VAL A 516 19.57 -36.59 0.33
CA VAL A 516 19.88 -35.68 1.42
C VAL A 516 19.09 -36.02 2.67
N THR A 517 19.79 -36.28 3.79
CA THR A 517 19.19 -36.33 5.12
C THR A 517 19.23 -34.94 5.77
N ALA A 518 18.29 -34.66 6.67
CA ALA A 518 18.23 -33.35 7.35
C ALA A 518 19.51 -33.06 8.16
N GLU A 519 20.04 -34.08 8.84
CA GLU A 519 21.26 -33.99 9.64
C GLU A 519 22.48 -33.68 8.76
N GLY A 520 22.66 -34.45 7.68
CA GLY A 520 23.76 -34.25 6.75
C GLY A 520 23.67 -32.90 6.04
N TYR A 521 22.46 -32.46 5.68
CA TYR A 521 22.29 -31.15 5.05
C TYR A 521 22.51 -29.99 6.01
N ALA A 522 22.11 -30.12 7.27
CA ALA A 522 22.39 -29.09 8.27
C ALA A 522 23.89 -28.87 8.45
N GLU A 523 24.70 -29.94 8.42
CA GLU A 523 26.16 -29.83 8.44
C GLU A 523 26.70 -29.13 7.19
N VAL A 524 26.20 -29.52 6.01
CA VAL A 524 26.56 -28.87 4.74
C VAL A 524 26.24 -27.38 4.78
N LEU A 525 25.04 -26.97 5.20
CA LEU A 525 24.62 -25.56 5.25
C LEU A 525 25.46 -24.73 6.24
N ARG A 526 25.87 -25.32 7.37
CA ARG A 526 26.79 -24.64 8.31
C ARG A 526 28.19 -24.47 7.72
N GLY A 527 28.70 -25.50 7.05
CA GLY A 527 29.97 -25.43 6.31
C GLY A 527 29.93 -24.39 5.20
N PHE A 528 28.84 -24.39 4.44
CA PHE A 528 28.54 -23.45 3.36
C PHE A 528 28.50 -21.99 3.85
N ALA A 529 27.86 -21.73 5.00
CA ALA A 529 27.89 -20.41 5.63
C ALA A 529 29.30 -20.00 6.06
N SER A 530 30.09 -20.93 6.60
CA SER A 530 31.47 -20.68 7.01
C SER A 530 32.36 -20.31 5.82
N ASP A 531 32.23 -21.03 4.70
CA ASP A 531 32.96 -20.71 3.47
C ASP A 531 32.53 -19.36 2.90
N ALA A 532 31.22 -19.05 2.90
CA ALA A 532 30.75 -17.75 2.44
C ALA A 532 31.35 -16.58 3.23
N VAL A 533 31.38 -16.68 4.57
CA VAL A 533 31.98 -15.65 5.44
C VAL A 533 33.49 -15.54 5.21
N ARG A 534 34.20 -16.66 5.08
CA ARG A 534 35.63 -16.66 4.79
C ARG A 534 35.93 -15.99 3.46
N ILE A 535 35.25 -16.39 2.39
CA ILE A 535 35.46 -15.85 1.04
C ILE A 535 35.16 -14.35 1.03
N ALA A 536 34.06 -13.92 1.66
CA ALA A 536 33.72 -12.50 1.76
C ALA A 536 34.78 -11.65 2.49
N SER A 537 35.62 -12.27 3.32
CA SER A 537 36.72 -11.60 4.03
C SER A 537 38.06 -11.57 3.27
N GLU A 538 38.18 -12.25 2.12
CA GLU A 538 39.43 -12.26 1.35
C GLU A 538 39.61 -10.96 0.54
N GLU A 539 40.77 -10.29 0.74
CA GLU A 539 41.16 -9.07 0.01
C GLU A 539 41.25 -9.28 -1.51
N ALA A 540 41.43 -10.51 -1.99
CA ALA A 540 41.42 -10.80 -3.43
C ALA A 540 40.07 -10.48 -4.11
N LEU A 541 39.02 -10.24 -3.33
CA LEU A 541 37.72 -9.79 -3.81
C LEU A 541 37.47 -8.29 -3.61
N THR A 542 38.37 -7.53 -2.96
CA THR A 542 38.31 -6.06 -2.85
C THR A 542 38.88 -5.39 -4.07
#